data_AF-A0A0K2JFQ2-F1
#
_entry.id   AF-A0A0K2JFQ2-F1
#
_cell.length_a   1.000
_cell.length_b   1.000
_cell.length_c   1.000
_cell.angle_alpha   90.00
_cell.angle_beta   90.00
_cell.angle_gamma   90.00
#
_symmetry.space_group_name_H-M   'P 1'
#
loop_
_entity.id
_entity.type
_entity.pdbx_description
1 polymer ?
#
loop_
_entity_poly.entity_id
_entity_poly.type
_entity_poly.pdbx_seq_one_letter_code
_entity_poly.pdbx_strand_id
1 'polypeptide(L)' 'MKNPILEKHFSNICDQLKLFLNTEKINDSTNPIQLLYDNVILIHNNGCVITDEYFTYRLELALADTYKTLLLRID' A
#
# COMPACT_ATOMS: atom_id res chain seq x y z
N MET A 1 -13.56 -6.35 -15.15
CA MET A 1 -12.16 -6.59 -15.59
C MET A 1 -11.38 -5.37 -15.14
N LYS A 2 -10.28 -5.54 -14.38
CA LYS A 2 -9.50 -4.41 -13.87
C LYS A 2 -8.70 -3.75 -15.00
N ASN A 3 -8.48 -2.45 -14.86
CA ASN A 3 -7.77 -1.65 -15.85
C ASN A 3 -6.29 -2.06 -15.92
N PRO A 4 -5.70 -2.33 -17.11
CA PRO A 4 -4.29 -2.67 -17.25
C PRO A 4 -3.32 -1.63 -16.66
N ILE A 5 -3.69 -0.34 -16.69
CA ILE A 5 -2.90 0.74 -16.09
C ILE A 5 -2.85 0.57 -14.56
N LEU A 6 -4.01 0.29 -13.96
CA LEU A 6 -4.13 0.03 -12.52
C LEU A 6 -3.30 -1.18 -12.11
N GLU A 7 -3.36 -2.28 -12.87
CA GLU A 7 -2.54 -3.47 -12.59
C GLU A 7 -1.04 -3.16 -12.62
N LYS A 8 -0.61 -2.31 -13.56
CA LYS A 8 0.79 -1.86 -13.65
C LYS A 8 1.17 -1.00 -12.44
N HIS A 9 0.34 -0.02 -12.05
CA HIS A 9 0.60 0.80 -10.87
C HIS A 9 0.64 -0.03 -9.59
N PHE A 10 -0.33 -0.92 -9.40
CA PHE A 10 -0.37 -1.87 -8.30
C PHE A 10 0.92 -2.71 -8.22
N SER A 11 1.32 -3.31 -9.34
CA SER A 11 2.51 -4.18 -9.39
C SER A 11 3.77 -3.39 -9.03
N ASN A 12 3.96 -2.20 -9.61
CA ASN A 12 5.11 -1.33 -9.33
C ASN A 12 5.20 -0.96 -7.84
N ILE A 13 4.08 -0.58 -7.22
CA ILE A 13 4.06 -0.19 -5.80
C ILE A 13 4.35 -1.40 -4.91
N CYS A 14 3.70 -2.54 -5.18
CA CYS A 14 3.93 -3.77 -4.44
C CYS A 14 5.38 -4.25 -4.51
N ASP A 15 6.00 -4.18 -5.69
CA ASP A 15 7.39 -4.60 -5.88
C ASP A 15 8.36 -3.71 -5.09
N GLN A 16 8.14 -2.39 -5.09
CA GLN A 16 8.96 -1.45 -4.31
C GLN A 16 8.83 -1.68 -2.80
N LEU A 17 7.60 -1.83 -2.30
CA LEU A 17 7.36 -2.07 -0.88
C LEU A 17 7.94 -3.42 -0.45
N LYS A 18 7.73 -4.47 -1.24
CA LYS A 18 8.27 -5.80 -0.96
C LYS A 18 9.80 -5.81 -0.99
N LEU A 19 10.42 -5.10 -1.92
CA LEU A 19 11.88 -4.93 -1.97
C LEU A 19 12.38 -4.29 -0.67
N PHE A 20 11.74 -3.22 -0.21
CA PHE A 20 12.11 -2.54 1.03
C PHE A 20 11.96 -3.45 2.24
N LEU A 21 10.81 -4.10 2.41
CA LEU A 21 10.52 -5.02 3.52
C LEU A 21 11.57 -6.15 3.60
N ASN A 22 11.93 -6.73 2.46
CA ASN A 22 12.94 -7.79 2.39
C ASN A 22 14.34 -7.28 2.72
N THR A 23 14.70 -6.10 2.22
CA THR A 23 16.04 -5.49 2.42
C THR A 23 16.26 -5.17 3.89
N GLU A 24 15.26 -4.55 4.53
CA GLU A 24 15.30 -4.18 5.94
C GLU A 24 14.94 -5.34 6.89
N LYS A 25 14.62 -6.53 6.35
CA LYS A 25 14.17 -7.72 7.10
C LYS A 25 13.02 -7.43 8.06
N ILE A 26 12.10 -6.55 7.63
CA ILE A 26 10.92 -6.18 8.40
C ILE A 26 9.94 -7.35 8.36
N ASN A 27 9.78 -8.00 9.51
CA ASN A 27 8.79 -9.08 9.72
C ASN A 27 7.70 -8.68 10.73
N ASP A 28 7.79 -7.46 11.27
CA ASP A 28 6.82 -6.92 12.22
C ASP A 28 5.57 -6.45 11.47
N SER A 29 4.45 -7.15 11.69
CA SER A 29 3.13 -6.81 11.14
C SER A 29 2.61 -5.43 11.54
N THR A 30 3.17 -4.83 12.60
CA THR A 30 2.81 -3.48 13.04
C THR A 30 3.69 -2.41 12.40
N ASN A 31 4.76 -2.80 11.68
CA ASN A 31 5.62 -1.85 11.00
C ASN A 31 4.80 -1.05 9.98
N PRO A 32 4.91 0.29 9.95
CA PRO A 32 4.11 1.12 9.05
C PRO A 32 4.26 0.80 7.56
N ILE A 33 5.44 0.33 7.12
CA ILE A 33 5.66 -0.07 5.72
C ILE A 33 5.01 -1.43 5.43
N GLN A 34 5.02 -2.36 6.40
CA GLN A 34 4.30 -3.63 6.28
C GLN A 34 2.79 -3.38 6.21
N LEU A 35 2.27 -2.51 7.07
CA LEU A 35 0.87 -2.09 7.06
C LEU A 35 0.46 -1.45 5.74
N LEU A 36 1.31 -0.59 5.17
CA LEU A 36 1.06 0.02 3.86
C LEU A 36 1.00 -1.05 2.75
N TYR A 37 1.94 -2.01 2.74
CA TYR A 37 1.95 -3.10 1.79
C TYR A 37 0.65 -3.93 1.84
N ASP A 38 0.23 -4.30 3.05
CA ASP A 38 -1.01 -5.06 3.26
C ASP A 38 -2.24 -4.25 2.81
N ASN A 39 -2.27 -2.94 3.10
CA ASN A 39 -3.33 -2.04 2.64
C ASN A 39 -3.39 -1.92 1.11
N VAL A 40 -2.25 -1.82 0.42
CA VAL A 40 -2.20 -1.79 -1.05
C VAL A 40 -2.81 -3.05 -1.65
N ILE A 41 -2.50 -4.23 -1.09
CA ILE A 41 -3.08 -5.51 -1.51
C ILE A 41 -4.60 -5.51 -1.28
N LEU A 42 -5.05 -5.05 -0.11
CA LEU A 42 -6.47 -4.99 0.24
C LEU A 42 -7.25 -4.04 -0.66
N ILE A 43 -6.71 -2.84 -0.93
CA ILE A 43 -7.30 -1.86 -1.85
C ILE A 43 -7.44 -2.48 -3.24
N HIS A 44 -6.36 -3.09 -3.74
CA HIS A 44 -6.39 -3.71 -5.06
C HIS A 44 -7.43 -4.82 -5.13
N ASN A 45 -7.46 -5.73 -4.17
CA ASN A 45 -8.36 -6.88 -4.19
C ASN A 45 -9.81 -6.55 -3.82
N ASN A 46 -10.09 -5.29 -3.48
CA ASN A 46 -11.45 -4.82 -3.25
C ASN A 46 -12.24 -4.81 -4.57
N GLY A 47 -13.42 -5.46 -4.58
CA GLY A 47 -14.26 -5.57 -5.77
C GLY A 47 -14.78 -4.24 -6.34
N CYS A 48 -14.72 -3.15 -5.57
CA CYS A 48 -15.15 -1.82 -6.00
C CYS A 48 -14.05 -1.00 -6.71
N VAL A 49 -12.78 -1.42 -6.62
CA VAL A 49 -11.66 -0.66 -7.18
C VAL A 49 -11.40 -1.09 -8.62
N ILE A 50 -12.06 -0.37 -9.55
CA ILE A 50 -12.05 -0.67 -10.99
C ILE A 50 -11.29 0.37 -11.83
N THR A 51 -11.08 1.58 -11.31
CA THR A 51 -10.40 2.69 -12.00
C THR A 51 -9.13 3.13 -11.27
N ASP A 52 -8.21 3.71 -12.04
CA ASP A 52 -6.93 4.21 -11.54
C ASP A 52 -7.11 5.39 -10.56
N GLU A 53 -8.05 6.30 -10.83
CA GLU A 53 -8.39 7.41 -9.92
C GLU A 53 -8.89 6.90 -8.57
N TYR A 54 -9.78 5.90 -8.56
CA TYR A 54 -10.32 5.37 -7.31
C TYR A 54 -9.26 4.58 -6.55
N PHE A 55 -8.38 3.86 -7.25
CA PHE A 55 -7.20 3.22 -6.64
C PHE A 55 -6.27 4.26 -5.99
N THR A 56 -5.95 5.34 -6.71
CA THR A 56 -5.10 6.44 -6.23
C THR A 56 -5.70 7.10 -4.98
N TYR A 57 -6.99 7.44 -5.02
CA TYR A 57 -7.69 8.02 -3.87
C TYR A 57 -7.61 7.11 -2.62
N ARG A 58 -7.83 5.80 -2.79
CA ARG A 58 -7.76 4.85 -1.67
C ARG A 58 -6.32 4.68 -1.16
N LEU A 59 -5.34 4.74 -2.05
CA LEU A 59 -3.92 4.70 -1.69
C LEU A 59 -3.50 5.93 -0.89
N GLU A 60 -3.95 7.12 -1.27
CA GLU A 60 -3.68 8.37 -0.54
C GLU A 60 -4.21 8.31 0.90
N LEU A 61 -5.41 7.76 1.11
CA LEU A 61 -5.95 7.53 2.45
C LEU A 61 -5.08 6.58 3.27
N ALA A 62 -4.67 5.45 2.70
CA ALA A 62 -3.80 4.50 3.38
C ALA A 62 -2.43 5.12 3.73
N LEU A 63 -1.86 5.93 2.84
CA LEU A 63 -0.61 6.66 3.10
C LEU A 63 -0.76 7.66 4.25
N ALA A 64 -1.87 8.40 4.31
CA ALA A 64 -2.15 9.33 5.40
C ALA A 64 -2.25 8.61 6.76
N ASP A 65 -2.93 7.46 6.81
CA ASP A 65 -3.04 6.64 8.02
C ASP A 65 -1.69 6.03 8.44
N THR A 66 -0.89 5.55 7.48
CA THR A 66 0.48 5.07 7.74
C THR A 66 1.36 6.18 8.28
N TYR A 67 1.29 7.39 7.72
CA TYR A 67 2.04 8.55 8.21
C TYR A 67 1.63 8.93 9.63
N LYS A 68 0.33 8.94 9.94
CA LYS A 68 -0.17 9.17 11.30
C LYS A 68 0.36 8.12 12.28
N THR A 69 0.42 6.85 11.87
CA THR A 69 0.98 5.76 12.67
C THR A 69 2.48 5.94 12.94
N LEU A 70 3.24 6.39 11.93
CA LEU A 70 4.65 6.73 12.08
C LEU A 70 4.85 7.87 13.08
N LEU A 71 4.07 8.95 12.95
CA LEU A 71 4.13 10.09 13.87
C LEU A 71 3.92 9.68 15.32
N LEU A 72 2.89 8.86 15.60
CA LEU A 72 2.59 8.38 16.94
C LEU A 72 3.65 7.45 17.55
N ARG A 73 4.62 6.96 16.76
CA ARG A 73 5.72 6.11 17.24
C ARG A 73 6.99 6.89 17.53
N ILE A 74 7.08 8.14 17.09
CA ILE A 74 8.27 8.99 17.24
C ILE A 74 8.16 9.84 18.52
N ASP A 75 6.95 10.06 19.03
CA ASP A 75 6.66 10.66 20.34
C ASP A 75 6.91 9.69 21.50
#